data_AF-A0A838HKP7-F1
#
_entry.id   AF-A0A838HKP7-F1
#
_cell.length_a   1.000
_cell.length_b   1.000
_cell.length_c   1.000
_cell.angle_alpha   90.00
_cell.angle_beta   90.00
_cell.angle_gamma   90.00
#
_symmetry.space_group_name_H-M   'P 1'
#
loop_
_entity.id
_entity.type
_entity.pdbx_description
1 polymer ?
#
loop_
_entity_poly.entity_id
_entity_poly.type
_entity_poly.pdbx_seq_one_letter_code
_entity_poly.pdbx_strand_id
1 'polypeptide(L)'
;MAYFNSSRRLQSATLHVDGEARPGWISGAERCPTVGEEIYCAEGLAEVVRLHGKISDGSRLVELRLPGVKTPPFFAAASNILVAPKAA
;
A
#
# COMPACT_ATOMS: atom_id res chain seq x y z
N MET A 1 4.00 20.17 -31.10
CA MET A 1 4.28 19.92 -29.67
C MET A 1 3.87 18.49 -29.35
N ALA A 2 4.82 17.58 -29.20
CA ALA A 2 4.53 16.20 -28.82
C ALA A 2 4.32 16.15 -27.29
N TYR A 3 3.13 15.74 -26.85
CA TYR A 3 2.87 15.42 -25.45
C TYR A 3 3.58 14.10 -25.14
N PHE A 4 4.75 14.17 -24.51
CA PHE A 4 5.42 12.97 -24.01
C PHE A 4 4.59 12.43 -22.85
N ASN A 5 3.88 11.34 -23.12
CA ASN A 5 3.16 10.59 -22.11
C ASN A 5 4.19 10.01 -21.12
N SER A 6 4.32 10.65 -19.95
CA SER A 6 5.25 10.26 -18.88
C SER A 6 4.71 9.10 -18.03
N SER A 7 3.72 8.34 -18.54
CA SER A 7 3.29 7.10 -17.89
C SER A 7 4.37 6.03 -18.05
N ARG A 8 5.21 5.89 -17.02
CA ARG A 8 6.14 4.78 -16.92
C ARG A 8 5.30 3.50 -16.82
N ARG A 9 5.36 2.64 -17.86
CA ARG A 9 4.78 1.29 -17.80
C ARG A 9 5.54 0.51 -16.73
N LEU A 10 4.94 0.38 -15.55
CA LEU A 10 5.41 -0.53 -14.51
C LEU A 10 4.97 -1.94 -14.88
N GLN A 11 5.86 -2.92 -14.73
CA GLN A 11 5.47 -4.32 -14.84
C GLN A 11 4.59 -4.66 -13.63
N SER A 12 3.54 -5.45 -13.84
CA SER A 12 2.59 -5.82 -12.78
C SER A 12 3.27 -6.49 -11.59
N ALA A 13 4.32 -7.28 -11.84
CA ALA A 13 5.12 -7.92 -10.81
C ALA A 13 5.84 -6.90 -9.89
N THR A 14 6.11 -5.68 -10.36
CA THR A 14 6.74 -4.61 -9.56
C THR A 14 5.75 -3.96 -8.59
N LEU A 15 4.45 -4.18 -8.77
CA LEU A 15 3.40 -3.57 -7.94
C LEU A 15 2.93 -4.50 -6.81
N HIS A 16 3.31 -5.78 -6.85
CA HIS A 16 2.93 -6.75 -5.83
C HIS A 16 3.89 -6.70 -4.65
N VAL A 17 3.33 -6.68 -3.44
CA VAL A 17 4.13 -6.73 -2.21
C VAL A 17 4.29 -8.19 -1.81
N ASP A 18 5.54 -8.66 -1.82
CA ASP A 18 5.90 -9.98 -1.31
C ASP A 18 5.80 -10.00 0.22
N GLY A 19 5.07 -10.98 0.77
CA GLY A 19 4.95 -11.19 2.21
C GLY A 19 6.28 -11.55 2.87
N GLU A 20 7.21 -12.18 2.14
CA GLU A 20 8.53 -12.51 2.65
C GLU A 20 9.47 -11.29 2.71
N ALA A 21 9.09 -10.18 2.06
CA ALA A 21 9.88 -8.94 2.11
C ALA A 21 10.02 -8.38 3.54
N ARG A 22 9.10 -8.76 4.45
CA ARG A 22 9.15 -8.32 5.85
C ARG A 22 8.68 -9.43 6.80
N PRO A 23 9.60 -10.32 7.24
CA PRO A 23 9.26 -11.42 8.13
C PRO A 23 8.54 -10.93 9.39
N GLY A 24 7.44 -11.58 9.75
CA GLY A 24 6.61 -11.26 10.92
C GLY A 24 5.53 -10.21 10.69
N TRP A 25 5.53 -9.52 9.55
CA TRP A 25 4.43 -8.64 9.14
C TRP A 25 3.34 -9.48 8.45
N ILE A 26 2.09 -9.06 8.58
CA ILE A 26 0.92 -9.78 8.05
C ILE A 26 0.20 -8.95 6.99
N SER A 27 -0.53 -9.61 6.09
CA SER A 27 -1.30 -8.91 5.07
C SER A 27 -2.34 -7.96 5.70
N GLY A 28 -2.53 -6.78 5.10
CA GLY A 28 -3.62 -5.87 5.48
C GLY A 28 -5.01 -6.48 5.25
N ALA A 29 -5.14 -7.55 4.46
CA ALA A 29 -6.38 -8.31 4.34
C ALA A 29 -6.66 -9.16 5.59
N GLU A 30 -5.63 -9.68 6.25
CA GLU A 30 -5.77 -10.45 7.49
C GLU A 30 -6.04 -9.54 8.69
N ARG A 31 -5.32 -8.42 8.75
CA ARG A 31 -5.52 -7.38 9.77
C ARG A 31 -5.66 -6.02 9.11
N CYS A 32 -6.90 -5.52 9.11
CA CYS A 32 -7.19 -4.18 8.61
C CYS A 32 -6.36 -3.13 9.36
N PRO A 33 -5.60 -2.28 8.64
CA PRO A 33 -4.86 -1.22 9.27
C PRO A 33 -5.74 -0.11 9.81
N THR A 34 -5.18 0.67 10.73
CA THR A 34 -5.80 1.89 11.26
C THR A 34 -5.21 3.14 10.62
N VAL A 35 -5.98 4.23 10.59
CA VAL A 35 -5.47 5.54 10.14
C VAL A 35 -4.32 5.99 11.04
N GLY A 36 -3.24 6.50 10.44
CA GLY A 36 -1.99 6.87 11.10
C GLY A 36 -1.04 5.70 11.34
N GLU A 37 -1.41 4.48 10.96
CA GLU A 37 -0.52 3.32 11.10
C GLU A 37 0.52 3.26 9.98
N GLU A 38 1.73 2.82 10.34
CA GLU A 38 2.81 2.56 9.38
C GLU A 38 2.63 1.17 8.76
N ILE A 39 2.65 1.11 7.43
CA ILE A 39 2.51 -0.11 6.64
C ILE A 39 3.68 -0.24 5.66
N TYR A 40 3.83 -1.41 5.06
CA TYR A 40 4.76 -1.66 3.98
C TYR A 40 4.02 -1.90 2.67
N CYS A 41 4.40 -1.18 1.62
CA CYS A 41 3.86 -1.29 0.28
C CYS A 41 4.97 -1.46 -0.76
N ALA A 42 4.62 -1.56 -2.05
CA ALA A 42 5.59 -1.78 -3.13
C ALA A 42 6.62 -0.64 -3.26
N GLU A 43 6.25 0.58 -2.85
CA GLU A 43 7.11 1.76 -2.81
C GLU A 43 7.88 1.90 -1.47
N GLY A 44 7.74 0.93 -0.56
CA GLY A 44 8.38 0.90 0.75
C GLY A 44 7.45 1.26 1.91
N LEU A 45 7.99 1.93 2.91
CA LEU A 45 7.24 2.35 4.10
C LEU A 45 6.25 3.48 3.76
N ALA A 46 5.00 3.32 4.19
CA ALA A 46 3.96 4.32 4.00
C ALA A 46 3.07 4.44 5.24
N GLU A 47 2.42 5.60 5.39
CA GLU A 47 1.44 5.85 6.44
C GLU A 47 0.03 5.78 5.87
N VAL A 48 -0.88 5.18 6.62
CA VAL A 48 -2.31 5.13 6.26
C VAL A 48 -2.97 6.47 6.52
N VAL A 49 -3.36 7.16 5.45
CA VAL A 49 -4.08 8.43 5.52
C VAL A 49 -5.57 8.19 5.70
N ARG A 50 -6.13 7.18 5.01
CA ARG A 50 -7.57 6.91 5.04
C ARG A 50 -7.87 5.46 4.67
N LEU A 51 -8.94 4.93 5.27
CA LEU A 51 -9.54 3.65 4.89
C LEU A 51 -10.82 3.91 4.10
N HIS A 52 -10.95 3.24 2.97
CA HIS A 52 -12.10 3.30 2.09
C HIS A 52 -12.90 2.00 2.17
N GLY A 53 -13.88 1.84 1.26
CA GLY A 53 -14.73 0.66 1.17
C GLY A 53 -13.98 -0.60 0.74
N LYS A 54 -14.71 -1.71 0.70
CA LYS A 54 -14.21 -2.98 0.14
C LYS A 54 -14.10 -2.90 -1.38
N ILE A 55 -13.10 -3.58 -1.93
CA ILE A 55 -12.94 -3.76 -3.38
C ILE A 55 -13.24 -5.21 -3.78
N SER A 56 -13.12 -5.52 -5.07
CA SER A 56 -13.51 -6.82 -5.64
C SER A 56 -12.74 -8.02 -5.09
N ASP A 57 -11.56 -7.83 -4.51
CA ASP A 57 -10.78 -8.89 -3.84
C ASP A 57 -11.21 -9.17 -2.40
N GLY A 58 -12.25 -8.47 -1.90
CA GLY A 58 -12.78 -8.60 -0.55
C GLY A 58 -12.02 -7.79 0.51
N SER A 59 -10.83 -7.29 0.19
CA SER A 59 -10.02 -6.41 1.04
C SER A 59 -10.51 -4.96 0.96
N ARG A 60 -10.00 -4.08 1.83
CA ARG A 60 -10.33 -2.64 1.81
C ARG A 60 -9.39 -1.88 0.89
N LEU A 61 -9.90 -0.83 0.25
CA LEU A 61 -9.05 0.17 -0.38
C LEU A 61 -8.44 1.07 0.71
N VAL A 62 -7.13 1.30 0.63
CA VAL A 62 -6.37 2.08 1.60
C VAL A 62 -5.68 3.22 0.88
N GLU A 63 -5.78 4.41 1.43
CA GLU A 63 -5.07 5.59 0.95
C GLU A 63 -3.81 5.80 1.79
N LEU A 64 -2.69 5.92 1.11
CA LEU A 64 -1.34 5.87 1.67
C LEU A 64 -0.56 7.12 1.30
N ARG A 65 0.34 7.53 2.20
CA ARG A 65 1.33 8.57 1.94
C ARG A 65 2.73 8.04 2.24
N LEU A 66 3.68 8.32 1.34
CA LEU A 66 5.10 8.06 1.59
C LEU A 66 5.66 9.18 2.50
N PRO A 67 6.25 8.86 3.66
CA PRO A 67 6.89 9.84 4.51
C PRO A 67 8.09 10.46 3.78
N GLY A 68 8.23 11.79 3.87
CA GLY A 68 9.35 12.51 3.25
C GLY A 68 9.22 12.80 1.75
N VAL A 69 8.22 12.24 1.06
CA VAL A 69 7.98 12.53 -0.36
C VAL A 69 6.81 13.50 -0.50
N LYS A 70 6.99 14.59 -1.26
CA LYS A 70 5.92 15.55 -1.60
C LYS A 70 5.02 15.03 -2.73
N THR A 71 4.68 13.75 -2.73
CA THR A 71 3.71 13.18 -3.66
C THR A 71 2.31 13.22 -3.06
N PRO A 72 1.28 13.36 -3.88
CA PRO A 72 -0.09 13.11 -3.44
C PRO A 72 -0.21 11.71 -2.81
N PRO A 73 -1.15 11.53 -1.86
CA PRO A 73 -1.52 10.20 -1.43
C PRO A 73 -1.93 9.33 -2.62
N PHE A 74 -1.69 8.03 -2.51
CA PHE A 74 -2.04 7.05 -3.52
C PHE A 74 -2.80 5.90 -2.88
N PHE A 75 -3.36 5.03 -3.72
CA PHE A 75 -4.23 3.96 -3.26
C PHE A 75 -3.58 2.58 -3.40
N ALA A 76 -3.82 1.73 -2.41
CA ALA A 76 -3.46 0.32 -2.45
C ALA A 76 -4.60 -0.54 -1.91
N ALA A 77 -4.69 -1.77 -2.41
CA ALA A 77 -5.53 -2.79 -1.79
C ALA A 77 -4.91 -3.23 -0.46
N ALA A 78 -5.74 -3.45 0.56
CA ALA A 78 -5.25 -3.97 1.85
C ALA A 78 -4.61 -5.35 1.72
N SER A 79 -5.03 -6.14 0.72
CA SER A 79 -4.40 -7.40 0.33
C SER A 79 -2.97 -7.25 -0.20
N ASN A 80 -2.60 -6.06 -0.69
CA ASN A 80 -1.32 -5.76 -1.34
C ASN A 80 -0.47 -4.79 -0.50
N ILE A 81 -0.60 -4.88 0.83
CA ILE A 81 0.24 -4.19 1.81
C ILE A 81 0.51 -5.14 2.96
N LEU A 82 1.63 -4.94 3.65
CA LEU A 82 1.91 -5.61 4.91
C LEU A 82 1.77 -4.63 6.06
N VAL A 83 1.33 -5.14 7.20
CA VAL A 83 1.25 -4.37 8.42
C VAL A 83 1.94 -5.09 9.55
N ALA A 84 2.54 -4.29 10.44
CA ALA A 84 3.17 -4.81 11.63
C ALA A 84 2.15 -5.62 12.46
N PRO A 85 2.61 -6.74 13.08
CA PRO A 85 1.77 -7.45 14.02
C PRO A 85 1.53 -6.54 15.22
N LYS A 86 0.27 -6.43 15.66
CA LYS A 86 -0.03 -5.70 16.90
C LYS A 86 0.59 -6.50 18.05
N ALA A 87 1.53 -5.90 18.79
CA ALA A 87 2.01 -6.49 20.03
C ALA A 87 0.80 -6.76 20.93
N ALA A 88 0.68 -8.01 21.39
CA ALA A 88 -0.39 -8.46 22.26
C ALA A 88 -0.40 -7.73 23.60
#